data_AF-A0A935GED7-F1
#
_entry.id   AF-A0A935GED7-F1
#
_cell.length_a   1.000
_cell.length_b   1.000
_cell.length_c   1.000
_cell.angle_alpha   90.00
_cell.angle_beta   90.00
_cell.angle_gamma   90.00
#
_symmetry.space_group_name_H-M   'P 1'
#
loop_
_entity.id
_entity.type
_entity.pdbx_description
1 polymer ?
#
loop_
_entity_poly.entity_id
_entity_poly.type
_entity_poly.pdbx_seq_one_letter_code
_entity_poly.pdbx_strand_id
1 'polypeptide(L)'
;MKIHYHSDHLGSASFVTDIGGNAVQHLQYLPYGELFVSQRKSKEFDSRYKFTAKALDNETSYTYFGARYYDSELSAWLSVDPMSDKYPSLSPYCYSADNPVVLVDPNGEKVYIVGDAADEATGFLIKKLYKFSQPPYNKPSSIHDQINNNK
;
A
#
# COMPACT_ATOMS: atom_id res chain seq x y z
N MET A 1 12.14 5.83 17.35
CA MET A 1 12.61 6.35 16.05
C MET A 1 11.39 6.65 15.20
N LYS A 2 11.25 7.87 14.68
CA LYS A 2 10.16 8.24 13.77
C LYS A 2 10.64 8.07 12.33
N ILE A 3 9.86 7.40 11.50
CA ILE A 3 10.15 7.11 10.09
C ILE A 3 9.04 7.68 9.21
N HIS A 4 9.38 8.03 7.97
CA HIS A 4 8.46 8.52 6.96
C HIS A 4 8.55 7.64 5.72
N TYR A 5 7.39 7.28 5.17
CA TYR A 5 7.27 6.46 3.97
C TYR A 5 7.01 7.32 2.76
N HIS A 6 7.77 7.10 1.70
CA HIS A 6 7.58 7.70 0.38
C HIS A 6 7.16 6.58 -0.56
N SER A 7 5.90 6.64 -0.99
CA SER A 7 5.28 5.56 -1.76
C SER A 7 5.37 5.76 -3.27
N ASP A 8 5.32 4.66 -4.01
CA ASP A 8 5.06 4.66 -5.45
C ASP A 8 3.57 4.90 -5.76
N HIS A 9 3.20 4.78 -7.04
CA HIS A 9 1.81 4.99 -7.47
C HIS A 9 0.86 3.94 -6.88
N LEU A 10 1.31 2.71 -6.58
CA LEU A 10 0.51 1.65 -5.97
C LEU A 10 0.40 1.77 -4.44
N GLY A 11 1.11 2.73 -3.84
CA GLY A 11 1.22 2.86 -2.39
C GLY A 11 2.29 1.96 -1.78
N SER A 12 3.12 1.29 -2.57
CA SER A 12 4.25 0.50 -2.07
C SER A 12 5.34 1.41 -1.52
N ALA A 13 6.03 0.99 -0.47
CA ALA A 13 7.15 1.76 0.07
C ALA A 13 8.33 1.80 -0.93
N SER A 14 8.70 2.97 -1.45
CA SER A 14 9.87 3.12 -2.32
C SER A 14 11.08 3.65 -1.55
N PHE A 15 10.91 4.74 -0.81
CA PHE A 15 11.94 5.24 0.11
C PHE A 15 11.38 5.33 1.52
N VAL A 16 12.23 5.05 2.50
CA VAL A 16 11.95 5.29 3.91
C VAL A 16 13.01 6.23 4.44
N THR A 17 12.60 7.31 5.10
CA THR A 17 13.51 8.30 5.69
C THR A 17 13.30 8.45 7.19
N ASP A 18 14.36 8.84 7.90
CA ASP A 18 14.26 9.25 9.31
C ASP A 18 13.65 10.65 9.46
N ILE A 19 13.63 11.18 10.69
CA ILE A 19 13.15 12.54 10.99
C ILE A 19 14.06 13.64 10.45
N GLY A 20 15.34 13.35 10.19
CA GLY A 20 16.28 14.26 9.57
C GLY A 20 16.22 14.25 8.04
N GLY A 21 15.34 13.45 7.44
CA GLY A 21 15.23 13.30 5.99
C GLY A 21 16.29 12.38 5.37
N ASN A 22 17.10 11.70 6.18
CA ASN A 22 18.08 10.77 5.64
C ASN A 22 17.40 9.47 5.21
N ALA A 23 17.74 8.96 4.03
CA ALA A 23 17.27 7.65 3.58
C ALA A 23 17.80 6.54 4.50
N VAL A 24 16.89 5.76 5.08
CA VAL A 24 17.20 4.57 5.88
C VAL A 24 16.97 3.28 5.11
N GLN A 25 16.07 3.29 4.12
CA GLN A 25 15.81 2.15 3.23
C GLN A 25 15.36 2.63 1.85
N HIS A 26 15.78 1.92 0.81
CA HIS A 26 15.35 2.08 -0.57
C HIS A 26 14.89 0.72 -1.12
N LEU A 27 13.69 0.71 -1.70
CA LEU A 27 12.97 -0.47 -2.16
C LEU A 27 12.48 -0.25 -3.59
N GLN A 28 12.60 -1.27 -4.42
CA GLN A 28 11.97 -1.34 -5.74
C GLN A 28 11.43 -2.74 -5.96
N TYR A 29 10.36 -2.82 -6.74
CA TYR A 29 9.60 -4.06 -6.92
C TYR A 29 9.52 -4.44 -8.40
N LEU A 30 9.50 -5.74 -8.68
CA LEU A 30 8.96 -6.26 -9.93
C LEU A 30 7.42 -6.11 -9.93
N PRO A 31 6.74 -6.25 -11.09
CA PRO A 31 5.29 -6.00 -11.18
C PRO A 31 4.45 -6.73 -10.14
N TYR A 32 4.80 -7.98 -9.82
CA TYR A 32 4.08 -8.82 -8.85
C TYR A 32 4.53 -8.64 -7.39
N GLY A 33 5.35 -7.63 -7.10
CA GLY A 33 5.72 -7.27 -5.73
C GLY A 33 6.99 -7.93 -5.20
N GLU A 34 7.68 -8.74 -6.00
CA GLU A 34 9.02 -9.24 -5.65
C GLU A 34 9.99 -8.08 -5.46
N LEU A 35 10.88 -8.18 -4.47
CA LEU A 35 11.88 -7.15 -4.22
C LEU A 35 13.01 -7.23 -5.25
N PHE A 36 13.04 -6.29 -6.18
CA PHE A 36 14.15 -6.11 -7.12
C PHE A 36 15.34 -5.39 -6.46
N VAL A 37 15.04 -4.36 -5.66
CA VAL A 37 16.04 -3.61 -4.89
C VAL A 37 15.62 -3.59 -3.42
N SER A 38 16.54 -3.92 -2.52
CA SER A 38 16.38 -3.71 -1.08
C SER A 38 17.70 -3.26 -0.47
N GLN A 39 17.91 -1.95 -0.40
CA GLN A 39 19.09 -1.34 0.19
C GLN A 39 18.73 -0.74 1.56
N ARG A 40 19.54 -1.04 2.57
CA ARG A 40 19.34 -0.56 3.95
C ARG A 40 20.58 0.17 4.41
N LYS A 41 20.39 1.29 5.12
CA LYS A 41 21.51 2.07 5.67
C LYS A 41 22.21 1.32 6.82
N SER A 42 21.45 0.60 7.64
CA SER A 42 21.96 -0.25 8.73
C SER A 42 21.09 -1.49 8.89
N LYS A 43 21.55 -2.45 9.71
CA LYS A 43 20.77 -3.65 10.07
C LYS A 43 19.67 -3.36 11.11
N GLU A 44 19.63 -2.17 11.67
CA GLU A 44 18.74 -1.82 12.78
C GLU A 44 17.30 -1.58 12.32
N PHE A 45 17.12 -1.27 11.03
CA PHE A 45 15.81 -0.98 10.46
C PHE A 45 15.54 -1.80 9.21
N ASP A 46 14.36 -2.41 9.21
CA ASP A 46 13.74 -2.99 8.02
C ASP A 46 12.25 -2.68 8.07
N SER A 47 11.74 -2.04 7.02
CA SER A 47 10.31 -1.79 6.93
C SER A 47 9.54 -3.09 6.81
N ARG A 48 8.61 -3.30 7.75
CA ARG A 48 7.60 -4.35 7.69
C ARG A 48 6.61 -4.13 6.53
N TYR A 49 6.25 -2.87 6.27
CA TYR A 49 5.29 -2.51 5.24
C TYR A 49 6.02 -2.20 3.93
N LYS A 50 5.74 -2.99 2.89
CA LYS A 50 6.49 -2.98 1.62
C LYS A 50 5.55 -2.80 0.43
N PHE A 51 5.36 -3.84 -0.38
CA PHE A 51 4.51 -3.83 -1.56
C PHE A 51 3.06 -3.51 -1.20
N THR A 52 2.43 -2.57 -1.93
CA THR A 52 1.04 -2.09 -1.70
C THR A 52 0.70 -1.75 -0.24
N ALA A 53 1.70 -1.27 0.51
CA ALA A 53 1.64 -0.99 1.95
C ALA A 53 1.24 -2.19 2.83
N LYS A 54 1.47 -3.42 2.36
CA LYS A 54 1.20 -4.65 3.10
C LYS A 54 2.40 -5.13 3.89
N ALA A 55 2.09 -5.84 4.98
CA ALA A 55 3.11 -6.37 5.87
C ALA A 55 3.73 -7.61 5.23
N LEU A 56 5.03 -7.54 4.94
CA LEU A 56 5.82 -8.72 4.61
C LEU A 56 6.18 -9.43 5.92
N ASP A 57 5.93 -10.72 5.96
CA ASP A 57 6.45 -11.61 6.98
C ASP A 57 7.83 -12.11 6.57
N ASN A 58 8.85 -11.79 7.36
CA ASN A 58 10.24 -12.11 7.04
C ASN A 58 10.59 -13.58 7.29
N GLU A 59 9.78 -14.33 8.07
CA GLU A 59 10.03 -15.75 8.31
C GLU A 59 9.60 -16.62 7.13
N THR A 60 8.52 -16.21 6.46
CA THR A 60 7.89 -16.96 5.37
C THR A 60 8.09 -16.33 4.00
N SER A 61 8.51 -15.06 3.95
CA SER A 61 8.52 -14.21 2.74
C SER A 61 7.13 -13.96 2.14
N TYR A 62 6.06 -14.23 2.91
CA TYR A 62 4.69 -14.00 2.46
C TYR A 62 4.17 -12.64 2.89
N THR A 63 3.35 -12.04 2.04
CA THR A 63 2.72 -10.76 2.34
C THR A 63 1.30 -10.99 2.84
N TYR A 64 0.97 -10.41 3.99
CA TYR A 64 -0.36 -10.54 4.59
C TYR A 64 -1.29 -9.41 4.13
N PHE A 65 -2.40 -9.78 3.48
CA PHE A 65 -3.37 -8.85 2.92
C PHE A 65 -4.64 -8.70 3.76
N GLY A 66 -4.87 -9.57 4.75
CA GLY A 66 -6.09 -9.60 5.55
C GLY A 66 -6.78 -10.95 5.40
N ALA A 67 -7.51 -11.14 4.30
CA ALA A 67 -8.19 -12.40 4.01
C ALA A 67 -7.26 -13.50 3.49
N ARG A 68 -6.14 -13.12 2.85
CA ARG A 68 -5.21 -14.06 2.21
C ARG A 68 -3.75 -13.70 2.48
N TYR A 69 -2.89 -14.71 2.39
CA TYR A 69 -1.45 -14.54 2.23
C TYR A 69 -1.09 -14.64 0.75
N TYR A 70 -0.14 -13.81 0.35
CA TYR A 70 0.34 -13.67 -1.01
C TYR A 70 1.83 -14.04 -1.10
N ASP A 71 2.17 -14.83 -2.11
CA ASP A 71 3.55 -15.15 -2.47
C ASP A 71 3.92 -14.40 -3.75
N SER A 72 4.83 -13.42 -3.61
CA SER A 72 5.27 -12.61 -4.75
C SER A 72 6.14 -13.38 -5.72
N GLU A 73 6.95 -14.35 -5.25
CA GLU A 73 7.81 -15.15 -6.13
C GLU A 73 6.98 -16.10 -7.00
N LEU A 74 5.88 -16.62 -6.46
CA LEU A 74 4.90 -17.40 -7.23
C LEU A 74 3.90 -16.53 -8.00
N SER A 75 3.86 -15.22 -7.73
CA SER A 75 2.87 -14.29 -8.28
C SER A 75 1.41 -14.70 -8.01
N ALA A 76 1.16 -15.36 -6.87
CA ALA A 76 -0.12 -16.01 -6.58
C ALA A 76 -0.54 -15.92 -5.11
N TRP A 77 -1.85 -16.03 -4.88
CA TRP A 77 -2.40 -16.23 -3.55
C TRP A 77 -2.12 -17.64 -3.04
N LEU A 78 -1.93 -17.78 -1.72
CA LEU A 78 -1.72 -19.06 -1.06
C LEU A 78 -3.02 -19.78 -0.67
N SER A 79 -4.17 -19.13 -0.87
CA SER A 79 -5.49 -19.68 -0.61
C SER A 79 -6.51 -19.23 -1.65
N VAL A 80 -7.58 -20.00 -1.79
CA VAL A 80 -8.71 -19.70 -2.68
C VAL A 80 -9.32 -18.34 -2.34
N ASP A 81 -9.58 -17.52 -3.36
CA ASP A 81 -10.30 -16.24 -3.21
C ASP A 81 -11.67 -16.44 -2.54
N PRO A 82 -11.97 -15.76 -1.42
CA PRO A 82 -13.30 -15.79 -0.80
C PRO A 82 -14.43 -15.32 -1.71
N MET A 83 -14.10 -14.55 -2.77
CA MET A 83 -15.02 -14.03 -3.77
C MET A 83 -14.93 -14.80 -5.10
N SER A 84 -14.29 -15.98 -5.14
CA SER A 84 -14.07 -16.76 -6.38
C SER A 84 -15.36 -16.99 -7.17
N ASP A 85 -16.49 -17.21 -6.49
CA ASP A 85 -17.79 -17.47 -7.12
C ASP A 85 -18.29 -16.28 -7.95
N LYS A 86 -17.85 -15.05 -7.64
CA LYS A 86 -18.19 -13.85 -8.40
C LYS A 86 -17.33 -13.68 -9.65
N TYR A 87 -16.20 -14.38 -9.72
CA TYR A 87 -15.19 -14.23 -10.77
C TYR A 87 -14.85 -15.59 -11.40
N PRO A 88 -15.82 -16.32 -11.96
CA PRO A 88 -15.60 -17.68 -12.48
C PRO A 88 -14.62 -17.75 -13.66
N SER A 89 -14.33 -16.61 -14.30
CA SER A 89 -13.36 -16.49 -15.39
C SER A 89 -11.92 -16.27 -14.92
N LEU A 90 -11.70 -16.05 -13.62
CA LEU A 90 -10.36 -15.86 -13.04
C LEU A 90 -9.98 -17.10 -12.23
N SER A 91 -8.68 -17.42 -12.22
CA SER A 91 -8.17 -18.39 -11.26
C SER A 91 -8.40 -17.85 -9.83
N PRO A 92 -8.88 -18.67 -8.88
CA PRO A 92 -9.05 -18.24 -7.49
C PRO A 92 -7.73 -17.90 -6.79
N TYR A 93 -6.60 -18.17 -7.43
CA TYR A 93 -5.26 -17.85 -6.94
C TYR A 93 -4.61 -16.65 -7.65
N CYS A 94 -5.31 -16.04 -8.62
CA CYS A 94 -4.81 -14.91 -9.40
C CYS A 94 -4.72 -13.63 -8.56
N TYR A 95 -3.56 -12.98 -8.57
CA TYR A 95 -3.36 -11.67 -7.95
C TYR A 95 -3.76 -10.54 -8.90
N SER A 96 -4.57 -9.60 -8.42
CA SER A 96 -4.92 -8.38 -9.15
C SER A 96 -5.42 -8.59 -10.59
N ALA A 97 -6.15 -9.68 -10.86
CA ALA A 97 -6.63 -10.04 -12.20
C ALA A 97 -5.52 -10.01 -13.28
N ASP A 98 -4.32 -10.45 -12.92
CA ASP A 98 -3.09 -10.47 -13.75
C ASP A 98 -2.62 -9.08 -14.22
N ASN A 99 -3.06 -7.99 -13.57
CA ASN A 99 -2.62 -6.62 -13.88
C ASN A 99 -2.15 -5.86 -12.62
N PRO A 100 -1.07 -6.30 -11.97
CA PRO A 100 -0.60 -5.73 -10.71
C PRO A 100 0.07 -4.34 -10.86
N VAL A 101 0.23 -3.83 -12.09
CA VAL A 101 0.79 -2.49 -12.37
C VAL A 101 -0.27 -1.39 -12.19
N VAL A 102 -1.54 -1.73 -12.36
CA VAL A 102 -2.68 -0.80 -12.31
C VAL A 102 -3.65 -1.15 -11.19
N LEU A 103 -3.76 -2.44 -10.86
CA LEU A 103 -4.72 -2.97 -9.93
C LEU A 103 -4.08 -3.38 -8.60
N VAL A 104 -4.77 -3.09 -7.51
CA VAL A 104 -4.39 -3.47 -6.14
C VAL A 104 -5.52 -4.24 -5.48
N ASP A 105 -5.19 -5.22 -4.64
CA ASP A 105 -6.12 -5.85 -3.71
C ASP A 105 -5.86 -5.32 -2.30
N PRO A 106 -6.69 -4.43 -1.73
CA PRO A 106 -6.43 -3.84 -0.42
C PRO A 106 -6.76 -4.76 0.76
N ASN A 107 -7.46 -5.87 0.58
CA ASN A 107 -7.88 -6.71 1.71
C ASN A 107 -7.72 -8.22 1.46
N GLY A 108 -7.24 -8.60 0.29
CA GLY A 108 -7.18 -9.99 -0.14
C GLY A 108 -8.55 -10.54 -0.55
N GLU A 109 -9.49 -9.70 -0.99
CA GLU A 109 -10.83 -10.15 -1.42
C GLU A 109 -11.33 -9.45 -2.69
N LYS A 110 -10.96 -8.18 -2.88
CA LYS A 110 -11.50 -7.39 -3.98
C LYS A 110 -10.42 -6.47 -4.55
N VAL A 111 -10.36 -6.49 -5.88
CA VAL A 111 -9.41 -5.72 -6.67
C VAL A 111 -9.99 -4.34 -7.01
N TYR A 112 -9.16 -3.31 -6.95
CA TYR A 112 -9.51 -1.92 -7.28
C TYR A 112 -8.45 -1.30 -8.19
N ILE A 113 -8.87 -0.35 -9.02
CA ILE A 113 -7.93 0.57 -9.69
C ILE A 113 -7.38 1.52 -8.63
N VAL A 114 -6.07 1.75 -8.64
CA VAL A 114 -5.34 2.58 -7.65
C VAL A 114 -5.98 3.96 -7.41
N GLY A 115 -6.57 4.57 -8.43
CA GLY A 115 -7.30 5.84 -8.32
C GLY A 115 -8.68 5.74 -7.64
N ASP A 116 -9.37 4.62 -7.82
CA ASP A 116 -10.71 4.36 -7.26
C ASP A 116 -10.62 3.72 -5.86
N ALA A 117 -9.52 3.02 -5.56
CA ALA A 117 -9.24 2.42 -4.26
C ALA A 117 -9.23 3.48 -3.13
N ALA A 118 -8.86 4.71 -3.48
CA ALA A 118 -8.81 5.87 -2.59
C ALA A 118 -10.16 6.16 -1.91
N ASP A 119 -11.29 5.78 -2.53
CA ASP A 119 -12.62 6.11 -2.02
C ASP A 119 -13.23 5.03 -1.09
N GLU A 120 -12.85 3.75 -1.18
CA GLU A 120 -13.45 2.70 -0.32
C GLU A 120 -12.49 2.05 0.69
N ALA A 121 -11.23 1.76 0.33
CA ALA A 121 -10.31 0.99 1.20
C ALA A 121 -9.12 1.82 1.72
N THR A 122 -8.54 2.68 0.88
CA THR A 122 -7.48 3.62 1.29
C THR A 122 -8.04 4.83 2.03
N GLY A 123 -9.31 5.19 1.80
CA GLY A 123 -10.02 6.19 2.61
C GLY A 123 -10.03 5.85 4.11
N PHE A 124 -10.00 4.56 4.47
CA PHE A 124 -9.91 4.11 5.87
C PHE A 124 -8.46 4.06 6.37
N LEU A 125 -7.52 3.49 5.59
CA LEU A 125 -6.12 3.32 6.02
C LEU A 125 -5.27 4.60 5.90
N ILE A 126 -5.41 5.39 4.83
CA ILE A 126 -4.73 6.68 4.69
C ILE A 126 -5.31 7.70 5.68
N LYS A 127 -6.63 7.79 5.91
CA LYS A 127 -7.16 8.65 6.99
C LYS A 127 -6.72 8.19 8.38
N LYS A 128 -6.64 6.88 8.63
CA LYS A 128 -6.17 6.34 9.92
C LYS A 128 -4.68 6.63 10.13
N LEU A 129 -3.84 6.46 9.11
CA LEU A 129 -2.40 6.76 9.18
C LEU A 129 -2.11 8.27 9.20
N TYR A 130 -2.86 9.10 8.46
CA TYR A 130 -2.74 10.57 8.51
C TYR A 130 -3.13 11.15 9.88
N LYS A 131 -4.16 10.60 10.54
CA LYS A 131 -4.59 11.07 11.88
C LYS A 131 -3.59 10.80 12.99
N PHE A 132 -2.69 9.81 12.85
CA PHE A 132 -1.65 9.53 13.84
C PHE A 132 -0.34 10.31 13.61
N SER A 133 -0.17 10.95 12.45
CA SER A 133 1.10 11.57 12.05
C SER A 133 1.12 13.11 12.16
N GLN A 134 -0.02 13.77 12.04
CA GLN A 134 -0.10 15.24 12.01
C GLN A 134 -0.50 15.81 13.39
N PRO A 135 0.18 16.87 13.90
CA PRO A 135 -0.44 17.73 14.92
C PRO A 135 -1.74 18.34 14.35
N PRO A 136 -2.72 18.73 15.19
CA PRO A 136 -4.06 19.09 14.73
C PRO A 136 -4.00 20.20 13.66
N TYR A 137 -4.29 19.84 12.41
CA TYR A 137 -4.35 20.78 11.30
C TYR A 137 -5.72 21.47 11.32
N ASN A 138 -5.74 22.76 11.63
CA ASN A 138 -6.90 23.63 11.42
C ASN A 138 -7.10 23.80 9.92
N LYS A 139 -8.15 23.20 9.38
CA LYS A 139 -8.57 23.32 7.98
C LYS A 139 -8.81 24.81 7.65
N PRO A 140 -8.10 25.41 6.67
CA PRO A 140 -8.58 26.66 6.09
C PRO A 140 -9.86 26.36 5.30
N SER A 141 -10.89 27.18 5.52
CA SER A 141 -12.15 27.17 4.78
C SER A 141 -11.89 27.23 3.27
N SER A 142 -12.72 26.52 2.51
CA SER A 142 -12.57 26.31 1.06
C SER A 142 -12.49 27.63 0.28
N ILE A 143 -11.82 27.61 -0.88
CA ILE A 143 -11.73 28.72 -1.84
C ILE A 143 -13.13 29.12 -2.35
N HIS A 144 -14.11 28.22 -2.25
CA HIS A 144 -15.52 28.53 -2.55
C HIS A 144 -16.20 29.49 -1.55
N ASP A 145 -15.63 29.67 -0.35
CA ASP A 145 -16.20 30.58 0.68
C ASP A 145 -15.67 32.02 0.57
N GLN A 146 -14.68 32.28 -0.30
CA GLN A 146 -14.06 33.61 -0.46
C GLN A 146 -14.74 34.52 -1.50
N ILE A 147 -15.68 34.00 -2.29
CA ILE A 147 -16.34 34.77 -3.37
C ILE A 147 -17.64 35.44 -2.90
N ASN A 148 -18.24 35.00 -1.77
CA ASN A 148 -19.53 35.51 -1.30
C ASN A 148 -19.48 36.56 -0.18
N ASN A 149 -18.31 37.03 0.24
CA ASN A 149 -18.16 38.02 1.31
C ASN A 149 -17.78 39.44 0.84
N ASN A 150 -17.97 39.76 -0.45
CA ASN A 150 -17.84 41.13 -0.96
C ASN A 150 -19.18 41.68 -1.49
N LYS A 151 -20.19 41.73 -0.62
CA LYS A 151 -21.32 42.65 -0.71
C LYS A 151 -21.68 43.19 0.66
#